data_AF-A0ABC8QVW1-F1
#
_entry.id   AF-A0ABC8QVW1-F1
#
_cell.length_a   1.000
_cell.length_b   1.000
_cell.length_c   1.000
_cell.angle_alpha   90.00
_cell.angle_beta   90.00
_cell.angle_gamma   90.00
#
_symmetry.space_group_name_H-M   'P 1'
#
loop_
_entity.id
_entity.type
_entity.pdbx_description
1 polymer ?
#
loop_
_entity_poly.entity_id
_entity_poly.type
_entity_poly.pdbx_seq_one_letter_code
_entity_poly.pdbx_strand_id
1 'polypeptide(L)'
;MACPHVTGVAAYVKSFHPSWSPAAIKSALMTSSIPMSVATNPDAEFAYGTGQVNPIKALHPGLIFRRTVTNIGSPRSTLGQKLSFTVKVGGRSIRRNSTTSGSLVWDDGRHQVRSPIVVYSLSG
;
A
#
# COMPACT_ATOMS: atom_id res chain seq x y z
N MET A 1 -21.65 0.75 -4.25
CA MET A 1 -21.66 2.21 -3.95
C MET A 1 -20.26 2.83 -3.75
N ALA A 2 -19.25 2.12 -3.23
CA ALA A 2 -17.90 2.69 -3.01
C ALA A 2 -17.06 2.94 -4.28
N CYS A 3 -17.18 2.07 -5.30
CA CYS A 3 -16.43 2.20 -6.56
C CYS A 3 -16.56 3.58 -7.23
N PRO A 4 -17.78 4.13 -7.49
CA PRO A 4 -17.91 5.46 -8.10
C PRO A 4 -17.32 6.59 -7.25
N HIS A 5 -17.29 6.45 -5.92
CA HIS A 5 -16.63 7.42 -5.04
C HIS A 5 -15.12 7.40 -5.24
N VAL A 6 -14.50 6.22 -5.25
CA VAL A 6 -13.05 6.08 -5.50
C VAL A 6 -12.69 6.56 -6.91
N THR A 7 -13.53 6.28 -7.91
CA THR A 7 -13.36 6.82 -9.26
C THR A 7 -13.41 8.34 -9.29
N GLY A 8 -14.36 8.97 -8.58
CA GLY A 8 -14.44 10.42 -8.46
C GLY A 8 -13.19 11.02 -7.83
N VAL A 9 -12.68 10.40 -6.76
CA VAL A 9 -11.43 10.85 -6.11
C VAL A 9 -10.22 10.65 -7.01
N ALA A 10 -10.14 9.55 -7.75
CA ALA A 10 -9.07 9.31 -8.71
C ALA A 10 -9.09 10.35 -9.85
N ALA A 11 -10.28 10.69 -10.34
CA ALA A 11 -10.46 11.74 -11.35
C ALA A 11 -10.09 13.13 -10.81
N TYR A 12 -10.46 13.43 -9.56
CA TYR A 12 -10.04 14.63 -8.86
C TYR A 12 -8.50 14.72 -8.76
N VAL A 13 -7.81 13.65 -8.33
CA VAL A 13 -6.34 13.66 -8.29
C VAL A 13 -5.74 13.81 -9.70
N LYS A 14 -6.35 13.19 -10.72
CA LYS A 14 -5.89 13.28 -12.11
C LYS A 14 -6.02 14.68 -12.70
N SER A 15 -7.02 15.47 -12.31
CA SER A 15 -7.18 16.84 -12.81
C SER A 15 -6.06 17.77 -12.33
N PHE A 16 -5.59 17.56 -11.10
CA PHE A 16 -4.45 18.31 -10.54
C PHE A 16 -3.09 17.71 -10.90
N HIS A 17 -3.03 16.42 -11.26
CA HIS A 17 -1.81 15.76 -11.72
C HIS A 17 -1.99 15.07 -13.10
N PRO A 18 -2.13 15.85 -14.19
CA PRO A 18 -2.43 15.28 -15.52
C PRO A 18 -1.35 14.34 -16.04
N SER A 19 -0.09 14.53 -15.64
CA SER A 19 1.05 13.71 -16.06
C SER A 19 1.19 12.40 -15.29
N TRP A 20 0.44 12.19 -14.21
CA TRP A 20 0.56 10.98 -13.39
C TRP A 20 -0.04 9.77 -14.11
N SER A 21 0.67 8.64 -14.00
CA SER A 21 0.18 7.36 -14.51
C SER A 21 -0.94 6.80 -13.63
N PRO A 22 -1.78 5.87 -14.15
CA PRO A 22 -2.79 5.20 -13.34
C PRO A 22 -2.21 4.54 -12.08
N ALA A 23 -0.99 3.99 -12.17
CA ALA A 23 -0.29 3.41 -11.04
C ALA A 23 0.11 4.45 -9.99
N ALA A 24 0.55 5.65 -10.41
CA ALA A 24 0.87 6.74 -9.50
C ALA A 24 -0.37 7.24 -8.75
N ILE A 25 -1.51 7.38 -9.43
CA ILE A 25 -2.78 7.78 -8.80
C ILE A 25 -3.26 6.71 -7.83
N LYS A 26 -3.22 5.43 -8.24
CA LYS A 26 -3.55 4.33 -7.34
C LYS A 26 -2.65 4.35 -6.10
N SER A 27 -1.35 4.52 -6.29
CA SER A 27 -0.41 4.60 -5.17
C SER A 27 -0.74 5.77 -4.24
N ALA A 28 -1.01 6.95 -4.79
CA ALA A 28 -1.35 8.14 -4.01
C ALA A 28 -2.57 7.91 -3.13
N LEU A 29 -3.62 7.28 -3.68
CA LEU A 29 -4.84 6.96 -2.93
C LEU A 29 -4.59 5.93 -1.82
N MET A 30 -3.71 4.95 -2.06
CA MET A 30 -3.39 3.91 -1.09
C MET A 30 -2.51 4.44 0.05
N THR A 31 -1.44 5.18 -0.25
CA THR A 31 -0.49 5.69 0.76
C THR A 31 -1.07 6.82 1.60
N SER A 32 -2.05 7.55 1.07
CA SER A 32 -2.73 8.63 1.79
C SER A 32 -3.99 8.20 2.55
N SER A 33 -4.39 6.92 2.45
CA SER A 33 -5.60 6.41 3.09
C SER A 33 -5.52 6.47 4.61
N ILE A 34 -6.67 6.64 5.25
CA ILE A 34 -6.82 6.67 6.71
C ILE A 34 -6.91 5.21 7.19
N PRO A 35 -6.01 4.76 8.08
CA PRO A 35 -6.04 3.39 8.59
C PRO A 35 -7.37 3.10 9.29
N MET A 36 -7.96 1.93 8.99
CA MET A 36 -9.15 1.45 9.69
C MET A 36 -8.76 0.51 10.84
N SER A 37 -9.61 0.45 11.86
CA SER A 37 -9.37 -0.37 13.05
C SER A 37 -9.59 -1.85 12.77
N VAL A 38 -8.58 -2.66 13.08
CA VAL A 38 -8.63 -4.13 13.08
C VAL A 38 -9.59 -4.69 14.14
N ALA A 39 -9.87 -3.93 15.20
CA ALA A 39 -10.78 -4.37 16.27
C ALA A 39 -12.25 -4.41 15.80
N THR A 40 -12.60 -3.56 14.83
CA THR A 40 -13.95 -3.49 14.26
C THR A 40 -14.08 -4.36 12.99
N ASN A 41 -12.95 -4.68 12.36
CA ASN A 41 -12.88 -5.41 11.10
C ASN A 41 -11.86 -6.54 11.23
N PRO A 42 -12.27 -7.75 11.67
CA PRO A 42 -11.36 -8.85 11.96
C PRO A 42 -10.65 -9.40 10.72
N ASP A 43 -11.23 -9.24 9.53
CA ASP A 43 -10.60 -9.60 8.25
C ASP A 43 -9.56 -8.57 7.77
N ALA A 44 -9.36 -7.50 8.55
CA ALA A 44 -8.33 -6.48 8.39
C ALA A 44 -8.17 -6.01 6.94
N GLU A 45 -6.99 -6.14 6.36
CA GLU A 45 -6.67 -5.64 5.02
C GLU A 45 -7.41 -6.38 3.89
N PHE A 46 -7.98 -7.57 4.14
CA PHE A 46 -8.89 -8.21 3.19
C PHE A 46 -10.27 -7.57 3.16
N ALA A 47 -10.69 -6.96 4.26
CA ALA A 47 -11.95 -6.20 4.32
C ALA A 47 -11.78 -4.79 3.73
N TYR A 48 -10.72 -4.07 4.12
CA TYR A 48 -10.60 -2.63 3.83
C TYR A 48 -9.32 -2.20 3.09
N GLY A 49 -8.47 -3.16 2.68
CA GLY A 49 -7.21 -2.84 2.01
C GLY A 49 -6.30 -1.96 2.86
N THR A 50 -5.90 -0.82 2.31
CA THR A 50 -5.03 0.15 3.02
C THR A 50 -5.79 1.06 3.98
N GLY A 51 -7.12 1.11 3.88
CA GLY A 51 -7.97 1.96 4.71
C GLY A 51 -8.92 2.84 3.91
N GLN A 52 -9.48 3.85 4.58
CA GLN A 52 -10.47 4.76 4.00
C GLN A 52 -9.81 5.81 3.10
N VAL A 53 -10.37 6.05 1.91
CA VAL A 53 -9.80 7.03 0.96
C VAL A 53 -9.77 8.45 1.55
N ASN A 54 -8.67 9.17 1.35
CA ASN A 54 -8.52 10.57 1.76
C ASN A 54 -8.21 11.46 0.55
N PRO A 55 -9.21 12.16 -0.03
CA PRO A 55 -9.02 12.96 -1.24
C PRO A 55 -8.01 14.10 -1.08
N ILE A 56 -7.96 14.70 0.11
CA ILE A 56 -7.11 15.86 0.40
C ILE A 56 -5.65 15.43 0.50
N LYS A 57 -5.36 14.34 1.23
CA LYS A 57 -4.00 13.81 1.33
C LYS A 57 -3.54 13.13 0.03
N ALA A 58 -4.45 12.56 -0.77
CA ALA A 58 -4.12 11.95 -2.06
C ALA A 58 -3.64 12.96 -3.11
N LEU A 59 -3.98 14.24 -2.94
CA LEU A 59 -3.52 15.31 -3.81
C LEU A 59 -2.02 15.57 -3.64
N HIS A 60 -1.51 15.48 -2.41
CA HIS A 60 -0.10 15.66 -2.07
C HIS A 60 0.39 14.47 -1.21
N PRO A 61 0.49 13.27 -1.81
CA PRO A 61 0.73 12.01 -1.07
C PRO A 61 2.15 11.87 -0.51
N GLY A 62 3.04 12.86 -0.74
CA GLY A 62 4.45 12.84 -0.37
C GLY A 62 5.25 11.83 -1.20
N LEU A 63 4.92 10.55 -1.08
CA LEU A 63 5.52 9.45 -1.80
C LEU A 63 4.50 8.72 -2.68
N ILE A 64 4.86 8.55 -3.96
CA ILE A 64 4.11 7.76 -4.93
C ILE A 64 4.98 6.63 -5.49
N PHE A 65 4.46 5.40 -5.47
CA PHE A 65 5.08 4.26 -6.13
C PHE A 65 4.76 4.31 -7.62
N ARG A 66 5.67 4.90 -8.39
CA ARG A 66 5.62 4.90 -9.85
C ARG A 66 6.24 3.62 -10.40
N ARG A 67 5.54 2.94 -11.32
CA ARG A 67 6.13 1.86 -12.12
C ARG A 67 6.63 2.44 -13.44
N THR A 68 7.95 2.43 -13.65
CA THR A 68 8.57 2.72 -14.95
C THR A 68 9.18 1.40 -15.43
N VAL A 69 8.71 0.85 -16.55
CA VAL A 69 9.34 -0.35 -17.14
C VAL A 69 10.49 0.14 -18.01
N THR A 70 11.72 0.03 -17.53
CA THR A 70 12.93 0.37 -18.30
C THR A 70 13.87 -0.83 -18.28
N ASN A 71 14.25 -1.31 -19.47
CA ASN A 71 15.18 -2.41 -19.67
C ASN A 71 16.61 -2.03 -19.19
N ILE A 72 17.39 -3.05 -18.84
CA ILE A 72 18.48 -3.10 -17.83
C ILE A 72 19.85 -2.55 -18.30
N GLY A 73 20.60 -1.91 -17.37
CA GLY A 73 22.08 -1.86 -17.37
C GLY A 73 22.72 -0.63 -16.69
N SER A 74 23.42 -0.82 -15.55
CA SER A 74 24.46 0.06 -14.92
C SER A 74 24.18 0.60 -13.48
N PRO A 75 25.21 0.79 -12.63
CA PRO A 75 25.14 0.81 -11.16
C PRO A 75 25.33 2.21 -10.56
N ARG A 76 24.27 2.76 -9.97
CA ARG A 76 24.24 3.94 -9.10
C ARG A 76 22.91 3.84 -8.35
N SER A 77 22.82 4.12 -7.06
CA SER A 77 21.55 4.00 -6.31
C SER A 77 20.51 4.93 -6.96
N THR A 78 19.60 4.32 -7.71
CA THR A 78 18.66 4.98 -8.64
C THR A 78 17.24 4.77 -8.14
N LEU A 79 16.35 5.74 -8.38
CA LEU A 79 14.91 5.60 -8.18
C LEU A 79 14.43 4.28 -8.84
N GLY A 80 14.02 3.28 -8.04
CA GLY A 80 13.80 1.90 -8.50
C GLY A 80 14.77 0.86 -7.93
N GLN A 81 15.68 1.25 -7.02
CA GLN A 81 16.54 0.33 -6.30
C GLN A 81 15.69 -0.62 -5.45
N LYS A 82 15.59 -1.88 -5.89
CA LYS A 82 14.91 -2.94 -5.16
C LYS A 82 15.87 -3.49 -4.11
N LEU A 83 15.78 -2.96 -2.90
CA LEU A 83 16.48 -3.52 -1.75
C LEU A 83 15.69 -4.73 -1.24
N SER A 84 16.34 -5.89 -1.25
CA SER A 84 15.79 -7.08 -0.61
C SER A 84 16.10 -6.99 0.88
N PHE A 85 15.06 -7.06 1.69
CA PHE A 85 15.18 -7.22 3.14
C PHE A 85 14.53 -8.54 3.52
N THR A 86 15.13 -9.25 4.45
CA THR A 86 14.56 -10.48 4.98
C THR A 86 13.70 -10.14 6.20
N VAL A 87 12.40 -10.38 6.10
CA VAL A 87 11.49 -10.29 7.25
C VAL A 87 11.48 -11.64 7.93
N LYS A 88 11.99 -11.72 9.17
CA LYS A 88 11.81 -12.89 10.03
C LYS A 88 10.54 -12.70 10.84
N VAL A 89 9.51 -13.48 10.51
CA VAL A 89 8.26 -13.52 11.27
C VAL A 89 8.38 -14.62 12.31
N GLY A 90 8.40 -14.26 13.59
CA GLY A 90 8.41 -15.18 14.72
C GLY A 90 7.16 -15.01 15.57
N GLY A 91 6.56 -16.10 16.04
CA GLY A 91 5.34 -16.06 16.84
C GLY A 91 4.88 -17.44 17.31
N ARG A 92 3.85 -17.48 18.17
CA ARG A 92 3.19 -18.73 18.59
C ARG A 92 2.61 -19.45 17.37
N SER A 93 2.62 -20.78 17.40
CA SER A 93 2.03 -21.62 16.34
C SER A 93 0.62 -21.13 16.01
N ILE A 94 0.42 -20.72 14.77
CA ILE A 94 -0.87 -20.27 14.26
C ILE A 94 -1.71 -21.54 14.04
N ARG A 95 -3.00 -21.52 14.40
CA ARG A 95 -3.88 -22.69 14.25
C ARG A 95 -3.86 -23.18 12.79
N ARG A 96 -3.99 -24.49 12.56
CA ARG A 96 -4.06 -25.04 11.20
C ARG A 96 -5.18 -24.35 10.41
N ASN A 97 -4.91 -24.02 9.15
CA ASN A 97 -5.83 -23.34 8.24
C ASN A 97 -6.28 -21.95 8.75
N SER A 98 -5.40 -21.23 9.44
CA SER A 98 -5.65 -19.85 9.87
C SER A 98 -4.75 -18.86 9.14
N THR A 99 -5.26 -17.64 9.04
CA THR A 99 -4.59 -16.50 8.44
C THR A 99 -4.21 -15.54 9.55
N THR A 100 -2.99 -15.02 9.49
CA THR A 100 -2.59 -13.86 10.30
C THR A 100 -2.14 -12.74 9.36
N SER A 101 -2.57 -11.52 9.63
CA SER A 101 -2.12 -10.35 8.90
C SER A 101 -1.30 -9.43 9.80
N GLY A 102 -0.43 -8.67 9.15
CA GLY A 102 0.35 -7.62 9.76
C GLY A 102 0.70 -6.60 8.70
N SER A 103 1.50 -5.62 9.08
CA SER A 103 1.91 -4.59 8.15
C SER A 103 3.33 -4.15 8.41
N LEU A 104 4.07 -3.92 7.34
CA LEU A 104 5.34 -3.22 7.39
C LEU A 104 5.08 -1.73 7.13
N VAL A 105 5.47 -0.88 8.08
CA VAL A 105 5.40 0.58 7.92
C VAL A 105 6.80 1.10 7.62
N TRP A 106 6.96 1.77 6.49
CA TRP A 106 8.15 2.54 6.14
C TRP A 106 7.94 3.97 6.59
N ASP A 107 8.83 4.50 7.41
CA ASP A 107 8.75 5.85 7.94
C ASP A 107 10.04 6.62 7.63
N ASP A 108 9.92 7.81 7.03
CA ASP A 108 11.05 8.72 6.78
C ASP A 108 11.06 9.92 7.76
N GLY A 109 10.20 9.90 8.78
CA GLY A 109 10.02 10.98 9.75
C GLY A 109 9.01 12.05 9.33
N ARG A 110 8.50 12.00 8.08
CA ARG A 110 7.42 12.87 7.57
C ARG A 110 6.27 12.09 6.94
N HIS A 111 6.54 10.93 6.37
CA HIS A 111 5.59 10.10 5.65
C HIS A 111 5.70 8.64 6.10
N GLN A 112 4.53 8.02 6.26
CA GLN A 112 4.43 6.60 6.57
C GLN A 112 3.80 5.85 5.40
N VAL A 113 4.51 4.86 4.85
CA VAL A 113 3.97 3.93 3.86
C VAL A 113 3.72 2.61 4.54
N ARG A 114 2.46 2.17 4.54
CA ARG A 114 2.09 0.86 5.08
C ARG A 114 1.94 -0.17 3.96
N SER A 115 2.71 -1.26 4.04
CA SER A 115 2.62 -2.44 3.19
C SER A 115 1.97 -3.59 3.98
N PRO A 116 0.78 -4.08 3.60
CA PRO A 116 0.15 -5.21 4.27
C PRO A 116 0.89 -6.52 3.95
N ILE A 117 1.03 -7.37 4.96
CA ILE A 117 1.65 -8.69 4.87
C ILE A 117 0.65 -9.69 5.43
N VAL A 118 0.41 -10.76 4.68
CA VAL A 118 -0.51 -11.83 5.09
C VAL A 118 0.24 -13.14 5.08
N VAL A 119 0.11 -13.89 6.17
CA VAL A 119 0.71 -15.20 6.35
C VAL A 119 -0.41 -16.22 6.47
N TYR A 120 -0.36 -17.23 5.61
CA TYR A 120 -1.28 -18.36 5.59
C TYR A 120 -0.58 -19.61 6.14
N SER A 121 -1.26 -20.33 7.04
CA SER A 121 -0.84 -21.67 7.44
C SER A 121 -1.52 -22.69 6.52
N LEU A 122 -0.74 -23.28 5.60
CA LEU A 122 -1.21 -24.36 4.72
C LEU A 122 -1.19 -25.71 5.46
N SER A 123 -2.24 -26.51 5.31
CA SER A 123 -2.25 -27.91 5.73
C SER A 123 -1.49 -28.77 4.71
N GLY A 124 -0.44 -29.45 5.16
CA GLY A 124 0.08 -30.64 4.49
C GLY A 124 -0.74 -31.86 4.88
#